data_AF-A0A084IG04-F1
#
_entry.id   AF-A0A084IG04-F1
#
_cell.length_a   1.000
_cell.length_b   1.000
_cell.length_c   1.000
_cell.angle_alpha   90.00
_cell.angle_beta   90.00
_cell.angle_gamma   90.00
#
_symmetry.space_group_name_H-M   'P 1'
#
loop_
_entity.id
_entity.type
_entity.pdbx_description
1 polymer ?
#
loop_
_entity_poly.entity_id
_entity_poly.type
_entity_poly.pdbx_seq_one_letter_code
_entity_poly.pdbx_strand_id
1 'polypeptide(L)'
;MATQSVRLSESTISDARKEAGIMSRTLQAQIEHWLRLGQAIEQAPTFDDKKIKSALRGEISPDELGSYERAVYDVEHEVLMENASDTEVEFFRQLGKRQREAGFAKGDLGT
;
A
#
# COMPACT_ATOMS: atom_id res chain seq x y z
N MET A 1 -19.62 23.55 -7.25
CA MET A 1 -18.69 22.58 -6.63
C MET A 1 -18.36 23.08 -5.23
N ALA A 2 -18.20 22.19 -4.26
CA ALA A 2 -17.70 22.54 -2.93
C ALA A 2 -16.16 22.54 -2.95
N THR A 3 -15.53 23.46 -2.22
CA THR A 3 -14.07 23.54 -2.14
C THR A 3 -13.62 23.04 -0.77
N GLN A 4 -12.84 21.96 -0.76
CA GLN A 4 -12.21 21.39 0.43
C GLN A 4 -10.72 21.19 0.15
N SER A 5 -9.85 21.57 1.09
CA SER A 5 -8.41 21.34 0.97
C SER A 5 -8.05 19.96 1.51
N VAL A 6 -7.30 19.18 0.73
CA VAL A 6 -6.79 17.85 1.09
C VAL A 6 -5.28 17.85 0.85
N ARG A 7 -4.52 17.27 1.78
CA ARG A 7 -3.07 17.07 1.59
C ARG A 7 -2.83 15.73 0.92
N LEU A 8 -1.98 15.73 -0.10
CA LEU A 8 -1.53 14.55 -0.83
C LEU A 8 -0.01 14.45 -0.75
N SER A 9 0.54 13.26 -0.95
CA SER A 9 1.99 13.07 -1.04
C SER A 9 2.56 13.81 -2.25
N GLU A 10 3.84 14.20 -2.15
CA GLU A 10 4.53 14.91 -3.22
C GLU A 10 4.67 14.04 -4.48
N SER A 11 4.87 12.73 -4.31
CA SER A 11 4.89 11.75 -5.40
C SER A 11 3.57 11.73 -6.17
N THR A 12 2.44 11.59 -5.48
CA THR A 12 1.09 11.60 -6.09
C THR A 12 0.82 12.89 -6.86
N ILE A 13 1.24 14.04 -6.30
CA ILE A 13 1.10 15.34 -6.99
C ILE A 13 1.97 15.40 -8.24
N SER A 14 3.19 14.88 -8.17
CA SER A 14 4.13 14.82 -9.30
C SER A 14 3.58 13.95 -10.44
N ASP A 15 3.09 12.75 -10.12
CA ASP A 15 2.53 11.81 -11.09
C ASP A 15 1.27 12.38 -11.75
N ALA A 16 0.36 12.95 -10.96
CA ALA A 16 -0.85 13.59 -11.48
C ALA A 16 -0.51 14.76 -12.40
N ARG A 17 0.55 15.55 -12.09
CA ARG A 17 0.97 16.67 -12.93
C ARG A 17 1.54 16.20 -14.27
N LYS A 18 2.35 15.14 -14.26
CA LYS A 18 2.90 14.55 -15.48
C LYS A 18 1.77 14.05 -16.37
N GLU A 19 0.86 13.27 -15.82
CA GLU A 19 -0.28 12.72 -16.57
C GLU A 19 -1.22 13.81 -17.09
N ALA A 20 -1.49 14.82 -16.26
CA ALA A 20 -2.32 15.97 -16.64
C ALA A 20 -1.75 16.70 -17.86
N GLY A 21 -0.42 16.83 -17.95
CA GLY A 21 0.26 17.42 -19.10
C GLY A 21 0.08 16.61 -20.39
N ILE A 22 0.15 15.28 -20.30
CA ILE A 22 -0.05 14.38 -21.46
C ILE A 22 -1.51 14.42 -21.91
N MET A 23 -2.45 14.42 -20.95
CA MET A 23 -3.89 14.36 -21.21
C MET A 23 -4.53 15.73 -21.46
N SER A 24 -3.74 16.82 -21.47
CA SER A 24 -4.22 18.20 -21.59
C SER A 24 -5.30 18.56 -20.54
N ARG A 25 -5.13 18.11 -19.29
CA ARG A 25 -6.03 18.38 -18.16
C ARG A 25 -5.36 19.30 -17.14
N THR A 26 -6.17 19.92 -16.26
CA THR A 26 -5.63 20.55 -15.05
C THR A 26 -5.25 19.47 -14.03
N LEU A 27 -4.36 19.81 -13.08
CA LEU A 27 -3.99 18.90 -11.98
C LEU A 27 -5.22 18.40 -11.22
N GLN A 28 -6.14 19.32 -10.86
CA GLN A 28 -7.38 18.97 -10.18
C GLN A 28 -8.24 18.01 -11.02
N ALA A 29 -8.44 18.31 -12.31
CA ALA A 29 -9.25 17.47 -13.17
C ALA A 29 -8.64 16.07 -13.36
N GLN A 30 -7.31 15.96 -13.39
CA GLN A 30 -6.64 14.67 -13.47
C GLN A 30 -6.79 13.85 -12.18
N ILE A 31 -6.65 14.48 -11.01
CA ILE A 31 -6.88 13.82 -9.72
C ILE A 31 -8.34 13.35 -9.61
N GLU A 32 -9.30 14.21 -9.94
CA GLU A 32 -10.72 13.84 -9.95
C GLU A 32 -11.01 12.69 -10.91
N HIS A 33 -10.34 12.65 -12.07
CA HIS A 33 -10.49 11.57 -13.02
C HIS A 33 -10.02 10.23 -12.45
N TRP A 34 -8.84 10.18 -11.84
CA TRP A 34 -8.33 8.97 -11.18
C TRP A 34 -9.23 8.52 -10.04
N LEU A 35 -9.74 9.44 -9.21
CA LEU A 35 -10.67 9.09 -8.13
C LEU A 35 -11.95 8.45 -8.68
N ARG A 36 -12.54 8.99 -9.76
CA ARG A 36 -13.73 8.39 -10.39
C ARG A 36 -13.44 7.02 -10.99
N LEU A 37 -12.26 6.83 -11.58
CA LEU A 37 -11.84 5.54 -12.11
C LEU A 37 -11.69 4.50 -11.01
N GLY A 38 -11.03 4.85 -9.90
CA GLY A 38 -10.89 4.00 -8.72
C GLY A 38 -12.24 3.56 -8.17
N GLN A 39 -13.17 4.52 -7.96
CA GLN A 39 -14.54 4.22 -7.51
C GLN A 39 -15.28 3.26 -8.46
N ALA A 40 -15.12 3.43 -9.77
CA ALA A 40 -15.78 2.56 -10.75
C ALA A 40 -15.19 1.14 -10.73
N ILE A 41 -13.87 1.00 -10.53
CA ILE A 41 -13.20 -0.30 -10.41
C ILE A 41 -13.61 -1.02 -9.13
N GLU A 42 -13.64 -0.31 -7.99
CA GLU A 42 -14.06 -0.88 -6.69
C GLU A 42 -15.50 -1.41 -6.70
N GLN A 43 -16.37 -0.81 -7.52
CA GLN A 43 -17.77 -1.24 -7.67
C GLN A 43 -17.96 -2.32 -8.74
N ALA A 44 -16.92 -2.63 -9.51
CA ALA A 44 -17.03 -3.62 -10.58
C ALA A 44 -17.22 -5.03 -9.99
N PRO A 45 -18.18 -5.83 -10.48
CA PRO A 45 -18.41 -7.19 -9.99
C PRO A 45 -17.20 -8.13 -10.11
N THR A 46 -16.24 -7.77 -10.97
CA THR A 46 -15.02 -8.53 -11.25
C THR A 46 -13.85 -8.16 -10.33
N PHE A 47 -14.04 -7.21 -9.42
CA PHE A 47 -13.03 -6.77 -8.47
C PHE A 47 -13.44 -7.18 -7.05
N ASP A 48 -12.77 -8.17 -6.48
CA ASP A 48 -13.08 -8.66 -5.13
C ASP A 48 -12.04 -8.19 -4.11
N ASP A 49 -12.34 -7.06 -3.45
CA ASP A 49 -11.54 -6.52 -2.34
C ASP A 49 -11.34 -7.54 -1.20
N LYS A 50 -12.30 -8.45 -0.96
CA LYS A 50 -12.14 -9.48 0.09
C LYS A 50 -11.02 -10.45 -0.25
N LYS A 51 -10.89 -10.78 -1.54
CA LYS A 51 -9.86 -11.69 -2.03
C LYS A 51 -8.46 -11.08 -1.90
N ILE A 52 -8.31 -9.79 -2.22
CA ILE A 52 -7.08 -9.03 -1.98
C ILE A 52 -6.73 -9.07 -0.48
N LYS A 53 -7.69 -8.79 0.39
CA LYS A 53 -7.48 -8.82 1.85
C LYS A 53 -7.13 -10.21 2.37
N SER A 54 -7.70 -11.27 1.82
CA SER A 54 -7.32 -12.65 2.14
C SER A 54 -5.89 -12.98 1.70
N ALA A 55 -5.46 -12.51 0.52
CA ALA A 55 -4.07 -12.64 0.08
C ALA A 55 -3.10 -11.86 0.99
N LEU A 56 -3.45 -10.63 1.40
CA LEU A 56 -2.64 -9.84 2.34
C LEU A 56 -2.49 -10.52 3.71
N ARG A 57 -3.49 -11.29 4.14
CA ARG A 57 -3.41 -12.10 5.38
C ARG A 57 -2.72 -13.46 5.19
N GLY A 58 -2.31 -13.80 3.97
CA GLY A 58 -1.71 -15.09 3.63
C GLY A 58 -2.70 -16.26 3.66
N GLU A 59 -4.00 -16.00 3.57
CA GLU A 59 -5.06 -17.04 3.54
C GLU A 59 -5.15 -17.74 2.18
N ILE A 60 -4.76 -17.03 1.11
CA ILE A 60 -4.67 -17.54 -0.27
C ILE A 60 -3.38 -17.04 -0.91
N SER A 61 -2.92 -17.69 -1.98
CA SER A 61 -1.74 -17.23 -2.71
C SER A 61 -2.05 -15.97 -3.54
N PRO A 62 -1.15 -14.96 -3.59
CA PRO A 62 -1.27 -13.82 -4.49
C PRO A 62 -1.31 -14.20 -5.98
N ASP A 63 -0.90 -15.41 -6.34
CA ASP A 63 -0.99 -15.93 -7.71
C ASP A 63 -2.41 -16.38 -8.08
N GLU A 64 -3.32 -16.48 -7.10
CA GLU A 64 -4.73 -16.76 -7.32
C GLU A 64 -5.54 -15.50 -7.63
N LEU A 65 -4.94 -14.30 -7.52
CA LEU A 65 -5.57 -13.02 -7.81
C LEU A 65 -5.67 -12.76 -9.33
N GLY A 66 -6.76 -12.14 -9.77
CA GLY A 66 -6.85 -11.60 -11.12
C GLY A 66 -5.86 -10.45 -11.34
N SER A 67 -5.61 -10.04 -12.58
CA SER A 67 -4.59 -9.02 -12.90
C SER A 67 -4.82 -7.67 -12.19
N TYR A 68 -6.08 -7.23 -12.09
CA TYR A 68 -6.43 -5.99 -11.39
C TYR A 68 -6.31 -6.13 -9.88
N GLU A 69 -6.74 -7.26 -9.32
CA GLU A 69 -6.61 -7.56 -7.90
C GLU A 69 -5.13 -7.66 -7.49
N ARG A 70 -4.29 -8.27 -8.34
CA ARG A 70 -2.85 -8.39 -8.14
C ARG A 70 -2.17 -7.02 -8.11
N ALA A 71 -2.52 -6.14 -9.05
CA ALA A 71 -1.96 -4.79 -9.08
C ALA A 71 -2.30 -3.99 -7.81
N VAL A 72 -3.52 -4.13 -7.29
CA VAL A 72 -3.90 -3.49 -6.01
C VAL A 72 -3.22 -4.15 -4.83
N TYR A 73 -3.16 -5.48 -4.81
CA TYR A 73 -2.42 -6.24 -3.79
C TYR A 73 -0.97 -5.79 -3.68
N ASP A 74 -0.25 -5.62 -4.81
CA ASP A 74 1.17 -5.24 -4.79
C ASP A 74 1.37 -3.86 -4.12
N VAL A 75 0.48 -2.89 -4.39
CA VAL A 75 0.51 -1.55 -3.75
C VAL A 75 0.21 -1.64 -2.25
N GLU A 76 -0.87 -2.33 -1.87
CA GLU A 76 -1.25 -2.47 -0.45
C GLU A 76 -0.21 -3.27 0.35
N HIS A 77 0.40 -4.27 -0.29
CA HIS A 77 1.48 -5.06 0.29
C HIS A 77 2.73 -4.21 0.50
N GLU A 78 3.11 -3.37 -0.45
CA GLU A 78 4.22 -2.41 -0.27
C GLU A 78 3.97 -1.50 0.94
N VAL A 79 2.78 -0.92 1.05
CA VAL A 79 2.39 -0.08 2.19
C VAL A 79 2.45 -0.85 3.51
N LEU A 80 2.01 -2.12 3.52
CA LEU A 80 2.07 -2.98 4.70
C LEU A 80 3.52 -3.29 5.10
N MET A 81 4.40 -3.53 4.14
CA MET A 81 5.82 -3.85 4.39
C MET A 81 6.63 -2.62 4.82
N GLU A 82 6.25 -1.42 4.39
CA GLU A 82 6.87 -0.18 4.86
C GLU A 82 6.53 0.15 6.32
N ASN A 83 5.38 -0.30 6.81
CA ASN A 83 4.85 0.05 8.12
C ASN A 83 4.79 -1.17 9.03
N ALA A 84 5.84 -1.37 9.84
CA ALA A 84 5.83 -2.40 10.87
C ALA A 84 4.66 -2.16 11.84
N SER A 85 3.85 -3.18 12.08
CA SER A 85 2.76 -3.12 13.05
C SER A 85 3.30 -2.99 14.47
N ASP A 86 2.51 -2.42 15.38
CA ASP A 86 2.85 -2.34 16.81
C ASP A 86 3.19 -3.72 17.41
N THR A 87 2.52 -4.77 16.90
CA THR A 87 2.74 -6.15 17.33
C THR A 87 4.10 -6.66 16.86
N GLU A 88 4.48 -6.41 15.60
CA GLU A 88 5.81 -6.77 15.09
C GLU A 88 6.91 -6.01 15.82
N VAL A 89 6.73 -4.71 16.05
CA VAL A 89 7.67 -3.88 16.80
C VAL A 89 7.88 -4.44 18.21
N GLU A 90 6.81 -4.81 18.92
CA GLU A 90 6.91 -5.43 20.24
C GLU A 90 7.54 -6.82 20.18
N PHE A 91 7.19 -7.65 19.20
CA PHE A 91 7.78 -8.97 19.00
C PHE A 91 9.30 -8.87 18.82
N PHE A 92 9.79 -8.02 17.91
CA PHE A 92 11.22 -7.85 17.68
C PHE A 92 11.94 -7.22 18.88
N ARG A 93 11.26 -6.33 19.63
CA ARG A 93 11.76 -5.81 20.91
C ARG A 93 11.97 -6.93 21.93
N GLN A 94 11.02 -7.85 22.07
CA GLN A 94 11.13 -9.00 22.98
C GLN A 94 12.19 -10.00 22.51
N LEU A 95 12.23 -10.30 21.22
CA LEU A 95 13.24 -11.18 20.62
C LEU A 95 14.65 -10.66 20.90
N GLY A 96 14.89 -9.35 20.71
CA GLY A 96 16.18 -8.72 21.00
C GLY A 96 16.56 -8.76 22.49
N LYS A 97 15.60 -8.73 23.43
CA LYS A 97 15.88 -8.94 24.86
C LYS A 97 16.36 -10.36 25.13
N ARG A 98 15.63 -11.36 24.63
CA ARG A 98 15.98 -12.79 24.81
C ARG A 98 17.33 -13.14 24.19
N GLN A 99 17.64 -12.60 23.01
CA GLN A 99 18.94 -12.84 22.36
C GLN A 99 20.11 -12.28 23.17
N ARG A 100 19.95 -11.10 23.77
CA ARG A 100 20.97 -10.54 24.69
C ARG A 100 21.14 -11.40 25.95
N GLU A 101 20.05 -11.87 26.53
CA GLU A 101 20.08 -12.78 27.69
C GLU A 101 20.75 -14.12 27.35
N ALA A 102 20.59 -14.61 26.12
CA ALA A 102 21.26 -15.80 25.61
C ALA A 102 22.73 -15.57 25.19
N GLY A 103 23.26 -14.34 25.30
CA GLY A 103 24.67 -14.02 25.06
C GLY A 103 25.04 -13.72 23.60
N PHE A 104 24.06 -13.52 22.69
CA PHE A 104 24.35 -13.11 21.32
C PHE A 104 24.83 -11.65 21.28
N ALA A 105 25.99 -11.39 20.66
CA ALA A 105 26.49 -10.03 20.48
C ALA A 105 25.79 -9.34 19.31
N LYS A 106 25.69 -8.00 19.34
CA LYS A 106 25.04 -7.21 18.28
C LYS A 106 25.66 -7.44 16.89
N GLY A 107 26.93 -7.85 16.83
CA GLY A 107 27.64 -8.18 15.58
C GLY A 107 27.38 -9.58 15.01
N ASP A 108 26.79 -10.49 15.80
CA ASP A 108 26.50 -11.87 15.37
C ASP A 108 25.18 -11.98 14.59
N LEU A 109 24.38 -10.90 14.58
CA LEU A 109 22.99 -10.89 14.10
C LEU A 109 22.79 -10.14 12.77
N GLY A 110 23.87 -9.81 12.06
CA GLY A 110 23.78 -9.34 10.67
C GLY A 110 22.88 -8.10 10.46
N THR A 111 23.00 -7.09 11.33
CA THR A 111 22.40 -5.76 11.15
C THR A 111 23.46 -4.69 11.11
#